data_AF-A0A0R2UZN6-F1
#
_entry.id   AF-A0A0R2UZN6-F1
#
_cell.length_a   1.000
_cell.length_b   1.000
_cell.length_c   1.000
_cell.angle_alpha   90.00
_cell.angle_beta   90.00
_cell.angle_gamma   90.00
#
_symmetry.space_group_name_H-M   'P 1'
#
loop_
_entity.id
_entity.type
_entity.pdbx_description
1 polymer ?
#
loop_
_entity_poly.entity_id
_entity_poly.type
_entity_poly.pdbx_seq_one_letter_code
_entity_poly.pdbx_strand_id
1 'polypeptide(L)' 'MEEATRNLRRTILGVVSSNKMQKSITVSVERKVKHPKYGKFVKKTKKYHVHDENDAANIGDV' A
#
# COMPACT_ATOMS: atom_id res chain seq x y z
N MET A 1 -6.80 32.42 14.68
CA MET A 1 -7.01 31.01 14.31
C MET A 1 -6.11 30.75 13.12
N GLU A 2 -5.05 29.99 13.32
CA GLU A 2 -4.06 29.69 12.29
C GLU A 2 -4.57 28.50 11.47
N GLU A 3 -4.77 28.70 10.17
CA GLU A 3 -5.15 27.62 9.27
C GLU A 3 -3.93 26.74 8.99
N ALA A 4 -3.88 25.58 9.64
CA ALA A 4 -2.82 24.61 9.39
C ALA A 4 -2.96 24.04 7.98
N THR A 5 -2.11 24.48 7.04
CA THR A 5 -2.04 23.91 5.70
C THR A 5 -1.50 22.48 5.79
N ARG A 6 -2.32 21.48 5.45
CA ARG A 6 -1.93 20.06 5.48
C ARG A 6 -0.92 19.75 4.37
N ASN A 7 0.20 19.11 4.73
CA ASN A 7 1.19 18.62 3.76
C ASN A 7 0.63 17.53 2.84
N LEU A 8 1.11 17.50 1.59
CA LEU A 8 0.78 16.48 0.60
C LEU A 8 1.37 15.12 1.01
N ARG A 9 0.53 14.10 1.19
CA ARG A 9 0.94 12.73 1.55
C ARG A 9 1.07 11.86 0.30
N ARG A 10 2.03 10.93 0.32
CA ARG A 10 2.23 9.98 -0.80
C ARG A 10 1.13 8.92 -0.81
N THR A 11 0.41 8.81 -1.93
CA THR A 11 -0.58 7.75 -2.19
C THR A 11 0.06 6.61 -2.98
N ILE A 12 -0.34 5.37 -2.71
CA ILE A 12 0.18 4.17 -3.37
C ILE A 12 -1.00 3.23 -3.65
N LEU A 13 -1.03 2.65 -4.84
CA LEU A 13 -2.03 1.63 -5.23
C LEU A 13 -1.45 0.23 -5.02
N GLY A 14 -2.29 -0.73 -4.64
CA GLY A 14 -1.87 -2.12 -4.39
C GLY A 14 -3.05 -3.05 -4.18
N VAL A 15 -2.79 -4.35 -4.27
CA VAL A 15 -3.84 -5.37 -4.23
C VAL A 15 -4.07 -5.86 -2.80
N VAL A 16 -5.33 -6.01 -2.39
CA VAL A 16 -5.68 -6.58 -1.08
C VAL A 16 -5.34 -8.07 -1.04
N SER A 17 -4.41 -8.43 -0.16
CA SER A 17 -3.92 -9.82 0.00
C SER A 17 -4.60 -10.59 1.12
N SER A 18 -5.14 -9.90 2.14
CA SER A 18 -5.82 -10.53 3.28
C SER A 18 -6.72 -9.54 4.00
N ASN A 19 -7.94 -9.97 4.29
CA ASN A 19 -8.92 -9.28 5.14
C ASN A 19 -9.30 -10.18 6.33
N LYS A 20 -8.31 -10.61 7.12
CA LYS A 20 -8.51 -11.51 8.28
C LYS A 20 -8.47 -10.79 9.64
N MET A 21 -8.17 -9.49 9.65
CA MET A 21 -8.04 -8.72 10.89
C MET A 21 -9.23 -7.77 11.02
N GLN A 22 -9.56 -7.36 12.25
CA GLN A 22 -10.65 -6.43 12.48
C GLN A 22 -10.23 -5.01 12.09
N LYS A 23 -11.02 -4.34 11.25
CA LYS A 23 -10.78 -2.95 10.80
C LYS A 23 -9.40 -2.71 10.17
N SER A 24 -8.79 -3.76 9.62
CA SER A 24 -7.42 -3.72 9.11
C SER A 24 -7.23 -4.74 7.99
N ILE A 25 -6.74 -4.27 6.85
CA ILE A 25 -6.46 -5.10 5.68
C ILE A 25 -4.97 -5.12 5.38
N THR A 26 -4.49 -6.21 4.79
CA THR A 26 -3.10 -6.33 4.31
C THR A 26 -3.05 -6.10 2.81
N VAL A 27 -2.45 -4.99 2.38
CA VAL A 27 -2.30 -4.62 0.96
C VAL A 27 -0.88 -4.94 0.49
N SER A 28 -0.77 -5.60 -0.67
CA SER A 28 0.49 -5.90 -1.33
C SER A 28 0.74 -4.92 -2.46
N VAL A 29 1.84 -4.16 -2.36
CA VAL A 29 2.26 -3.21 -3.39
C VAL A 29 3.49 -3.77 -4.11
N GLU A 30 3.38 -3.88 -5.43
CA GLU A 30 4.48 -4.22 -6.30
C GLU A 30 5.19 -2.97 -6.82
N ARG A 31 6.53 -3.00 -6.87
CA ARG A 31 7.33 -1.98 -7.54
C ARG A 31 8.48 -2.61 -8.31
N LYS A 32 8.87 -2.00 -9.43
CA LYS A 32 10.07 -2.38 -10.18
C LYS A 32 11.25 -1.58 -9.62
N VAL A 33 12.27 -2.27 -9.15
CA VAL A 33 13.51 -1.66 -8.63
C VAL A 33 14.67 -2.13 -9.48
N LYS A 34 15.55 -1.20 -9.87
CA LYS A 34 16.79 -1.53 -10.58
C LYS A 34 17.76 -2.21 -9.61
N HIS A 35 18.27 -3.38 -9.97
CA HIS A 35 19.32 -4.02 -9.18
C HIS A 35 20.59 -3.14 -9.21
N PRO A 36 21.20 -2.81 -8.06
CA PRO A 36 22.27 -1.81 -7.99
C PRO A 36 23.51 -2.18 -8.83
N LYS A 37 23.92 -3.46 -8.81
CA LYS A 37 25.08 -3.96 -9.56
C LYS A 37 24.79 -4.22 -11.05
N TYR A 38 23.77 -5.03 -11.34
CA TYR A 38 23.52 -5.54 -12.70
C TYR A 38 22.57 -4.69 -13.54
N GLY A 39 21.89 -3.70 -12.95
CA GLY A 39 20.96 -2.84 -13.68
C GLY A 39 19.67 -3.50 -14.18
N LYS A 40 19.47 -4.81 -13.95
CA LYS A 40 18.24 -5.53 -14.26
C LYS A 40 17.09 -5.03 -13.39
N PHE A 41 15.92 -4.82 -13.98
CA PHE A 41 14.69 -4.50 -13.23
C PHE A 41 14.17 -5.75 -12.52
N VAL A 42 14.04 -5.67 -11.20
CA VAL A 42 13.52 -6.73 -10.34
C VAL A 42 12.20 -6.27 -9.74
N LYS A 43 11.19 -7.14 -9.73
CA LYS A 43 9.93 -6.89 -9.02
C LYS A 43 10.14 -7.08 -7.52
N LYS A 44 9.78 -6.07 -6.72
CA LYS A 44 9.83 -6.11 -5.26
C LYS A 44 8.43 -5.85 -4.70
N THR A 45 7.94 -6.79 -3.91
CA THR A 45 6.63 -6.69 -3.27
C THR A 45 6.80 -6.32 -1.81
N LYS A 46 6.02 -5.34 -1.32
CA LYS A 46 5.96 -4.98 0.10
C LYS A 46 4.50 -5.02 0.57
N LYS A 47 4.29 -5.63 1.74
CA LYS A 47 2.98 -5.66 2.42
C LYS A 47 2.82 -4.44 3.31
N TYR A 48 1.63 -3.88 3.35
CA TYR A 48 1.22 -2.77 4.21
C TYR A 48 -0.03 -3.15 4.97
N HIS A 49 -0.10 -2.76 6.24
CA HIS A 49 -1.32 -2.83 7.03
C HIS A 49 -2.05 -1.50 6.88
N VAL A 50 -3.28 -1.56 6.40
CA VAL A 50 -4.12 -0.40 6.11
C VAL A 50 -5.33 -0.47 7.02
N HIS A 51 -5.67 0.67 7.62
CA HIS A 51 -6.86 0.81 8.43
C HIS A 51 -8.08 1.07 7.53
N ASP A 52 -9.11 0.24 7.69
CA ASP A 52 -10.41 0.39 7.04
C ASP A 52 -11.48 0.25 8.13
N GLU A 53 -12.30 1.27 8.35
CA GLU A 53 -13.31 1.25 9.42
C GLU A 53 -14.59 0.53 9.01
N ASN A 54 -14.88 0.46 7.71
CA ASN A 54 -16.14 -0.07 7.19
C ASN A 54 -16.00 -1.48 6.61
N ASP A 55 -14.81 -2.09 6.72
CA ASP A 55 -14.44 -3.41 6.18
C ASP A 55 -14.97 -3.61 4.74
N ALA A 56 -14.87 -2.56 3.92
CA ALA A 56 -15.50 -2.52 2.59
C ALA A 56 -14.67 -3.27 1.53
N ALA A 57 -13.37 -3.42 1.77
CA ALA A 57 -12.45 -4.04 0.83
C ALA A 57 -12.39 -5.57 0.95
N ASN A 58 -12.52 -6.27 -0.19
CA ASN A 58 -12.42 -7.73 -0.27
C ASN A 58 -11.04 -8.17 -0.78
N ILE A 59 -10.77 -9.47 -0.65
CA ILE A 59 -9.53 -10.08 -1.13
C ILE A 59 -9.53 -10.02 -2.66
N GLY A 60 -8.49 -9.42 -3.25
CA GLY A 60 -8.33 -9.28 -4.70
C GLY A 60 -8.65 -7.89 -5.26
N ASP A 61 -9.20 -6.98 -4.45
CA ASP A 61 -9.50 -5.61 -4.86
C ASP A 61 -8.21 -4.76 -4.99
N VAL A 62 -8.27 -3.67 -5.79
CA VAL A 62 -7.17 -2.75 -6.14
C VAL A 62 -7.43 -1.34 -5.64
#